data_AF-A0AAD7D7H8-F1
#
_entry.id   AF-A0AAD7D7H8-F1
#
_cell.length_a   1.000
_cell.length_b   1.000
_cell.length_c   1.000
_cell.angle_alpha   90.00
_cell.angle_beta   90.00
_cell.angle_gamma   90.00
#
_symmetry.space_group_name_H-M   'P 1'
#
loop_
_entity.id
_entity.type
_entity.pdbx_description
1 polymer ?
#
loop_
_entity_poly.entity_id
_entity_poly.type
_entity_poly.pdbx_seq_one_letter_code
_entity_poly.pdbx_strand_id
1 'polypeptide(L)'
;MNAKSPTQRVESEISKHQRNLVDLCLEEGQYESAIDVLAQLRSPNHKPSATHIRQLLFMALYSSSDRGQDKRVDPSASPSKRQKKSHLLPSLAATLASQQLLISFVTTNSPAAVIRPLRPGDPELEDDNECFVATESMCISRCKNCWQILVEGFLDRNQPILSTPKGKGKRRDVDASFTDLSEVRAPVGDTAWPVLDWLLLLFERDERENPTLPRHSPLLLEQLGSQSRRDTDAPLAIILHCMQQSDLRRRMMGSRLISLLINLSSTTHLDFPMLVVSVFNCLSTSSLDDISSLLSNLSPTPAVSKFKVALYQKYFSDSSNAPRVGVRPKPQARAQPKGSPVKLPDPPAQPVSLVNKHRAPSSAEILRLMGSKPSTSVNPTASPFRIKFELLVSYNAFQTGAAKADGDPEWPNLLRDGTMAKTLDTAFGCKGEPAGDGTNYRILLDTILTM
;
A
#
# COMPACT_ATOMS: atom_id res chain seq x y z
N MET A 1 -29.43 -22.95 -13.99
CA MET A 1 -28.38 -22.58 -14.95
C MET A 1 -27.04 -22.69 -14.24
N ASN A 2 -26.27 -23.75 -14.50
CA ASN A 2 -24.92 -23.90 -13.95
C ASN A 2 -24.00 -22.93 -14.68
N ALA A 3 -23.64 -21.82 -14.04
CA ALA A 3 -22.57 -20.96 -14.52
C ALA A 3 -21.30 -21.82 -14.58
N LYS A 4 -20.83 -22.13 -15.79
CA LYS A 4 -19.49 -22.69 -15.99
C LYS A 4 -18.53 -21.78 -15.23
N SER A 5 -17.84 -22.33 -14.24
CA SER A 5 -16.72 -21.66 -13.60
C SER A 5 -15.80 -21.13 -14.70
N PRO A 6 -15.36 -19.86 -14.65
CA PRO A 6 -14.45 -19.33 -15.64
C PRO A 6 -13.22 -20.24 -15.67
N THR A 7 -12.99 -20.91 -16.79
CA THR A 7 -11.78 -21.68 -17.03
C THR A 7 -10.61 -20.73 -16.82
N GLN A 8 -9.88 -20.91 -15.72
CA GLN A 8 -8.70 -20.13 -15.41
C GLN A 8 -7.76 -20.27 -16.60
N ARG A 9 -7.56 -19.18 -17.35
CA ARG A 9 -6.69 -19.21 -18.53
C ARG A 9 -5.28 -19.50 -18.04
N VAL A 10 -4.79 -20.70 -18.34
CA VAL A 10 -3.43 -21.09 -17.96
C VAL A 10 -2.48 -20.46 -18.96
N GLU A 11 -1.76 -19.42 -18.53
CA GLU A 11 -0.72 -18.79 -19.32
C GLU A 11 0.49 -19.73 -19.45
N SER A 12 0.88 -20.04 -20.69
CA SER A 12 2.06 -20.87 -20.98
C SER A 12 3.33 -20.05 -20.91
N GLU A 13 4.47 -20.66 -20.57
CA GLU A 13 5.75 -19.93 -20.61
C GLU A 13 6.11 -19.58 -22.05
N ILE A 14 6.71 -18.39 -22.24
CA ILE A 14 7.41 -18.09 -23.49
C ILE A 14 8.46 -19.17 -23.75
N SER A 15 8.55 -19.62 -25.00
CA SER A 15 9.44 -20.71 -25.37
C SER A 15 10.91 -20.36 -25.10
N LYS A 16 11.77 -21.38 -24.91
CA LYS A 16 13.21 -21.18 -24.72
C LYS A 16 13.82 -20.37 -25.88
N HIS A 17 13.40 -20.63 -27.12
CA HIS A 17 13.88 -19.88 -28.28
C HIS A 17 13.51 -18.38 -28.21
N GLN A 18 12.26 -18.07 -27.86
CA GLN A 18 11.81 -16.68 -27.69
C GLN A 18 12.56 -15.97 -26.55
N ARG A 19 12.87 -16.67 -25.46
CA ARG A 19 13.71 -16.13 -24.38
C ARG A 19 15.11 -15.78 -24.88
N ASN A 20 15.76 -16.73 -25.55
CA ASN A 20 17.11 -16.55 -26.07
C ASN A 20 17.24 -15.35 -27.03
N LEU A 21 16.20 -15.03 -27.82
CA LEU A 21 16.20 -13.84 -28.69
C LEU A 21 16.33 -12.53 -27.89
N VAL A 22 15.64 -12.46 -26.75
CA VAL A 22 15.71 -11.31 -25.83
C VAL A 22 17.06 -11.30 -25.14
N ASP A 23 17.51 -12.45 -24.64
CA ASP A 23 18.77 -12.59 -23.90
C ASP A 23 19.97 -12.15 -24.76
N LEU A 24 20.03 -12.55 -26.03
CA LEU A 24 21.07 -12.12 -26.98
C LEU A 24 21.11 -10.59 -27.12
N CYS A 25 19.97 -9.93 -27.25
CA CYS A 25 19.92 -8.47 -27.34
C CYS A 25 20.42 -7.80 -26.05
N LEU A 26 20.10 -8.37 -24.88
CA LEU A 26 20.55 -7.87 -23.57
C LEU A 26 22.05 -8.09 -23.35
N GLU A 27 22.60 -9.21 -23.82
CA GLU A 27 24.05 -9.53 -23.80
C GLU A 27 24.86 -8.56 -24.65
N GLU A 28 24.32 -8.19 -25.82
CA GLU A 28 24.95 -7.21 -26.72
C GLU A 28 24.78 -5.74 -26.24
N GLY A 29 24.06 -5.50 -25.14
CA GLY A 29 23.76 -4.17 -24.63
C GLY A 29 22.74 -3.39 -25.48
N GLN A 30 22.00 -4.07 -26.37
CA GLN A 30 20.93 -3.50 -27.18
C GLN A 30 19.60 -3.52 -26.41
N TYR A 31 19.52 -2.75 -25.33
CA TYR A 31 18.38 -2.78 -24.40
C TYR A 31 17.06 -2.43 -25.08
N GLU A 32 17.03 -1.42 -25.94
CA GLU A 32 15.83 -1.00 -26.68
C GLU A 32 15.33 -2.13 -27.60
N SER A 33 16.22 -2.75 -28.37
CA SER A 33 15.89 -3.90 -29.22
C SER A 33 15.33 -5.07 -28.39
N ALA A 34 15.93 -5.36 -27.24
CA ALA A 34 15.44 -6.41 -26.33
C ALA A 34 14.02 -6.12 -25.83
N ILE A 35 13.75 -4.86 -25.46
CA ILE A 35 12.43 -4.40 -25.00
C ILE A 35 11.41 -4.50 -26.14
N ASP A 36 11.77 -4.11 -27.37
CA ASP A 36 10.90 -4.23 -28.53
C ASP A 36 10.56 -5.69 -28.86
N VAL A 37 11.54 -6.59 -28.80
CA VAL A 37 11.30 -8.03 -28.96
C VAL A 37 10.37 -8.55 -27.86
N LEU A 38 10.60 -8.19 -26.59
CA LEU A 38 9.68 -8.55 -25.50
C LEU A 38 8.26 -8.00 -25.72
N ALA A 39 8.13 -6.77 -26.23
CA ALA A 39 6.85 -6.15 -26.53
C ALA A 39 6.10 -6.90 -27.64
N GLN A 40 6.82 -7.41 -28.66
CA GLN A 40 6.25 -8.25 -29.71
C GLN A 40 5.85 -9.64 -29.22
N LEU A 41 6.58 -10.20 -28.25
CA LEU A 41 6.28 -11.50 -27.64
C LEU A 41 5.14 -11.45 -26.62
N ARG A 42 4.75 -10.25 -26.16
CA ARG A 42 3.66 -10.05 -25.21
C ARG A 42 2.35 -10.62 -25.75
N SER A 43 1.75 -11.53 -24.99
CA SER A 43 0.52 -12.21 -25.37
C SER A 43 -0.28 -12.59 -24.13
N PRO A 44 -1.63 -12.52 -24.15
CA PRO A 44 -2.45 -12.95 -23.01
C PRO A 44 -2.39 -14.46 -22.77
N ASN A 45 -1.83 -15.23 -23.72
CA ASN A 45 -1.69 -16.68 -23.60
C ASN A 45 -0.30 -17.10 -23.11
N HIS A 46 0.67 -16.18 -23.13
CA HIS A 46 2.06 -16.47 -22.74
C HIS A 46 2.51 -15.55 -21.62
N LYS A 47 2.92 -16.13 -20.49
CA LYS A 47 3.46 -15.36 -19.37
C LYS A 47 4.90 -14.94 -19.66
N PRO A 48 5.29 -13.69 -19.34
CA PRO A 48 6.67 -13.25 -19.48
C PRO A 48 7.59 -14.03 -18.53
N SER A 49 8.88 -14.13 -18.90
CA SER A 49 9.91 -14.71 -18.02
C SER A 49 10.08 -13.85 -16.78
N ALA A 50 10.25 -14.48 -15.62
CA ALA A 50 10.51 -13.76 -14.38
C ALA A 50 11.84 -12.98 -14.45
N THR A 51 12.86 -13.56 -15.08
CA THR A 51 14.16 -12.90 -15.32
C THR A 51 13.98 -11.61 -16.12
N HIS A 52 13.20 -11.64 -17.21
CA HIS A 52 12.96 -10.47 -18.05
C HIS A 52 12.19 -9.37 -17.33
N ILE A 53 11.16 -9.71 -16.55
CA ILE A 53 10.45 -8.70 -15.75
C ILE A 53 11.37 -8.07 -14.69
N ARG A 54 12.23 -8.87 -14.04
CA ARG A 54 13.22 -8.35 -13.07
C ARG A 54 14.21 -7.39 -13.72
N GLN A 55 14.73 -7.75 -14.90
CA GLN A 55 15.63 -6.88 -15.67
C GLN A 55 14.93 -5.59 -16.13
N LEU A 56 13.68 -5.67 -16.59
CA LEU A 56 12.87 -4.48 -16.92
C LEU A 56 12.66 -3.58 -15.70
N LEU A 57 12.41 -4.14 -14.51
CA LEU A 57 12.30 -3.37 -13.27
C LEU A 57 13.62 -2.67 -12.93
N PHE A 58 14.75 -3.36 -13.04
CA PHE A 58 16.06 -2.75 -12.85
C PHE A 58 16.29 -1.57 -13.81
N MET A 59 16.02 -1.76 -15.10
CA MET A 59 16.14 -0.70 -16.11
C MET A 59 15.18 0.47 -15.86
N ALA A 60 13.96 0.19 -15.38
CA ALA A 60 12.94 1.19 -15.07
C ALA A 60 13.29 2.05 -13.85
N LEU A 61 14.03 1.50 -12.87
CA LEU A 61 14.51 2.18 -11.67
C LEU A 61 15.79 2.99 -11.92
N TYR A 62 16.50 2.72 -13.02
CA TYR A 62 17.80 3.30 -13.31
C TYR A 62 17.72 4.82 -13.55
N SER A 63 18.58 5.59 -12.87
CA SER A 63 18.66 7.05 -13.04
C SER A 63 19.84 7.48 -13.93
N SER A 64 19.63 8.50 -14.76
CA SER A 64 20.72 9.12 -15.51
C SER A 64 21.72 9.88 -14.62
N SER A 65 21.31 10.29 -13.41
CA SER A 65 22.19 10.94 -12.42
C SER A 65 23.31 10.01 -11.93
N ASP A 66 23.08 8.71 -11.92
CA ASP A 66 23.99 7.72 -11.35
C ASP A 66 25.24 7.53 -12.22
N ARG A 67 25.17 7.97 -13.49
CA ARG A 67 26.31 8.03 -14.42
C ARG A 67 27.45 8.91 -13.90
N GLY A 68 27.15 9.88 -13.02
CA GLY A 68 28.12 10.82 -12.48
C GLY A 68 28.87 10.35 -11.22
N GLN A 69 28.44 9.25 -10.58
CA GLN A 69 29.03 8.73 -9.34
C GLN A 69 30.15 7.71 -9.59
N ASP A 70 30.35 7.27 -10.84
CA ASP A 70 31.47 6.39 -11.25
C ASP A 70 32.82 7.15 -11.29
N LYS A 71 33.01 8.12 -10.38
CA LYS A 71 34.14 9.04 -10.24
C LYS A 71 35.43 8.41 -9.69
N ARG A 72 35.58 7.09 -9.82
CA ARG A 72 36.86 6.40 -9.58
C ARG A 72 37.23 5.46 -10.72
N VAL A 73 36.87 5.81 -11.95
CA VAL A 73 37.64 5.30 -13.08
C VAL A 73 39.05 5.85 -12.93
N ASP A 74 39.97 4.98 -12.51
CA ASP A 74 41.38 5.28 -12.34
C ASP A 74 41.87 6.09 -13.56
N PRO A 75 42.42 7.30 -13.37
CA PRO A 75 42.94 8.11 -14.47
C PRO A 75 43.96 7.35 -15.33
N SER A 76 44.57 6.28 -14.80
CA SER A 76 45.49 5.38 -15.51
C SER A 76 44.84 4.29 -16.39
N ALA A 77 43.52 4.09 -16.32
CA ALA A 77 42.85 3.05 -17.11
C ALA A 77 42.84 3.39 -18.61
N SER A 78 43.35 2.47 -19.44
CA SER A 78 43.40 2.59 -20.91
C SER A 78 42.03 2.95 -21.53
N PRO A 79 41.95 3.85 -22.53
CA PRO A 79 40.71 4.31 -23.15
C PRO A 79 39.76 3.19 -23.60
N SER A 80 40.30 2.08 -24.11
CA SER A 80 39.53 0.91 -24.56
C SER A 80 38.82 0.18 -23.41
N LYS A 81 39.29 0.30 -22.16
CA LYS A 81 38.60 -0.24 -20.98
C LYS A 81 37.52 0.70 -20.45
N ARG A 82 37.60 2.00 -20.75
CA ARG A 82 36.58 2.99 -20.35
C ARG A 82 35.34 2.94 -21.24
N GLN A 83 35.52 2.83 -22.55
CA GLN A 83 34.39 2.75 -23.50
C GLN A 83 33.52 1.50 -23.31
N LYS A 84 34.08 0.38 -22.85
CA LYS A 84 33.33 -0.86 -22.63
C LYS A 84 32.26 -0.77 -21.53
N LYS A 85 32.40 0.13 -20.55
CA LYS A 85 31.44 0.21 -19.42
C LYS A 85 30.21 1.07 -19.73
N SER A 86 30.34 2.11 -20.56
CA SER A 86 29.21 3.00 -20.84
C SER A 86 28.11 2.35 -21.67
N HIS A 87 28.44 1.35 -22.49
CA HIS A 87 27.47 0.58 -23.26
C HIS A 87 26.68 -0.43 -22.42
N LEU A 88 27.12 -0.72 -21.20
CA LEU A 88 26.45 -1.69 -20.31
C LEU A 88 25.35 -1.06 -19.45
N LEU A 89 25.21 0.27 -19.46
CA LEU A 89 24.23 0.96 -18.64
C LEU A 89 22.98 1.28 -19.47
N PRO A 90 21.77 1.06 -18.93
CA PRO A 90 20.54 1.41 -19.61
C PRO A 90 20.54 2.87 -20.08
N SER A 91 20.11 3.09 -21.32
CA SER A 91 19.87 4.42 -21.85
C SER A 91 18.59 5.01 -21.26
N LEU A 92 18.42 6.34 -21.35
CA LEU A 92 17.14 6.96 -20.98
C LEU A 92 15.97 6.41 -21.82
N ALA A 93 16.20 6.14 -23.10
CA ALA A 93 15.19 5.56 -23.98
C ALA A 93 14.80 4.15 -23.51
N ALA A 94 15.78 3.31 -23.17
CA ALA A 94 15.54 1.98 -22.61
C ALA A 94 14.80 2.03 -21.26
N THR A 95 15.14 2.97 -20.38
CA THR A 95 14.43 3.17 -19.11
C THR A 95 12.96 3.51 -19.34
N LEU A 96 12.66 4.48 -20.23
CA LEU A 96 11.27 4.86 -20.55
C LEU A 96 10.52 3.73 -21.24
N ALA A 97 11.13 3.03 -22.19
CA ALA A 97 10.54 1.89 -22.88
C ALA A 97 10.25 0.73 -21.90
N SER A 98 11.15 0.49 -20.93
CA SER A 98 10.95 -0.51 -19.87
C SER A 98 9.74 -0.17 -19.01
N GLN A 99 9.60 1.09 -18.58
CA GLN A 99 8.46 1.56 -17.80
C GLN A 99 7.15 1.34 -18.57
N GLN A 100 7.10 1.71 -19.85
CA GLN A 100 5.91 1.52 -20.70
C GLN A 100 5.58 0.04 -20.92
N LEU A 101 6.58 -0.80 -21.11
CA LEU A 101 6.39 -2.23 -21.30
C LEU A 101 5.90 -2.93 -20.03
N LEU A 102 6.40 -2.54 -18.85
CA LEU A 102 5.91 -3.04 -17.57
C LEU A 102 4.40 -2.77 -17.39
N ILE A 103 3.95 -1.55 -17.69
CA ILE A 103 2.51 -1.20 -17.69
C ILE A 103 1.75 -2.04 -18.72
N SER A 104 2.32 -2.20 -19.91
CA SER A 104 1.74 -3.03 -20.97
C SER A 104 1.54 -4.49 -20.54
N PHE A 105 2.49 -5.10 -19.82
CA PHE A 105 2.33 -6.44 -19.24
C PHE A 105 1.19 -6.50 -18.21
N VAL A 106 1.05 -5.47 -17.36
CA VAL A 106 -0.07 -5.38 -16.41
C VAL A 106 -1.42 -5.30 -17.09
N THR A 107 -1.51 -4.89 -18.36
CA THR A 107 -2.77 -4.90 -19.12
C THR A 107 -3.02 -6.19 -19.90
N THR A 108 -1.98 -6.97 -20.21
CA THR A 108 -2.10 -8.14 -21.08
C THR A 108 -2.06 -9.47 -20.32
N ASN A 109 -1.26 -9.56 -19.28
CA ASN A 109 -0.99 -10.79 -18.54
C ASN A 109 -1.64 -10.76 -17.16
N SER A 110 -1.81 -11.93 -16.56
CA SER A 110 -2.33 -12.08 -15.21
C SER A 110 -1.41 -11.38 -14.18
N PRO A 111 -1.95 -10.72 -13.16
CA PRO A 111 -1.15 -10.07 -12.11
C PRO A 111 -0.14 -11.03 -11.46
N ALA A 112 -0.55 -12.29 -11.23
CA ALA A 112 0.30 -13.33 -10.65
C ALA A 112 1.48 -13.73 -11.54
N ALA A 113 1.35 -13.64 -12.87
CA ALA A 113 2.47 -13.89 -13.78
C ALA A 113 3.50 -12.77 -13.75
N VAL A 114 3.03 -11.52 -13.67
CA VAL A 114 3.86 -10.32 -13.76
C VAL A 114 4.59 -10.04 -12.44
N ILE A 115 3.96 -10.26 -11.28
CA ILE A 115 4.59 -9.99 -9.98
C ILE A 115 5.62 -11.04 -9.55
N ARG A 116 5.67 -12.20 -10.24
CA ARG A 116 6.50 -13.35 -9.84
C ARG A 116 7.93 -12.99 -9.40
N PRO A 117 8.69 -12.11 -10.09
CA PRO A 117 10.07 -11.81 -9.69
C PRO A 117 10.21 -11.08 -8.35
N LEU A 118 9.11 -10.54 -7.81
CA LEU A 118 9.05 -9.84 -6.53
C LEU A 118 8.46 -10.70 -5.40
N ARG A 119 8.16 -11.97 -5.66
CA ARG A 119 7.60 -12.85 -4.63
C ARG A 119 8.66 -13.26 -3.61
N PRO A 120 8.37 -13.14 -2.30
CA PRO A 120 9.31 -13.58 -1.27
C PRO A 120 9.53 -15.11 -1.35
N GLY A 121 10.78 -15.54 -1.42
CA GLY A 121 11.15 -16.95 -1.28
C GLY A 121 10.96 -17.82 -2.53
N ASP A 122 10.76 -17.24 -3.72
CA ASP A 122 10.84 -17.99 -4.97
C ASP A 122 12.30 -18.45 -5.16
N PRO A 123 12.60 -19.76 -5.22
CA PRO A 123 13.96 -20.24 -5.37
C PRO A 123 14.52 -19.70 -6.68
N GLU A 124 15.62 -18.95 -6.56
CA GLU A 124 16.35 -18.46 -7.72
C GLU A 124 16.79 -19.67 -8.55
N LEU A 125 16.29 -19.76 -9.79
CA LEU A 125 16.93 -20.60 -10.78
C LEU A 125 18.27 -19.92 -11.06
N GLU A 126 19.37 -20.58 -10.68
CA GLU A 126 20.72 -20.22 -11.10
C GLU A 126 20.73 -20.25 -12.63
N ASP A 127 20.53 -19.08 -13.21
CA ASP A 127 20.64 -18.84 -14.64
C ASP A 127 22.04 -18.27 -14.83
N ASP A 128 22.92 -19.03 -15.49
CA ASP A 128 24.29 -18.63 -15.86
C ASP A 128 24.26 -17.52 -16.95
N ASN A 129 23.44 -16.49 -16.74
CA ASN A 129 23.35 -15.35 -17.64
C ASN A 129 24.52 -14.42 -17.39
N GLU A 130 25.38 -14.28 -18.39
CA GLU A 130 26.57 -13.43 -18.33
C GLU A 130 26.25 -11.93 -18.57
N CYS A 131 25.00 -11.58 -18.88
CA CYS A 131 24.66 -10.19 -19.21
C CYS A 131 24.65 -9.27 -17.97
N PHE A 132 25.12 -8.04 -18.15
CA PHE A 132 25.28 -7.07 -17.07
C PHE A 132 23.97 -6.79 -16.33
N VAL A 133 22.89 -6.54 -17.06
CA VAL A 133 21.58 -6.24 -16.47
C VAL A 133 20.99 -7.46 -15.75
N ALA A 134 21.20 -8.68 -16.24
CA ALA A 134 20.82 -9.90 -15.50
C ALA A 134 21.49 -9.89 -14.12
N THR A 135 22.81 -9.70 -14.09
CA THR A 135 23.61 -9.72 -12.87
C THR A 135 23.19 -8.64 -11.89
N GLU A 136 23.08 -7.38 -12.34
CA GLU A 136 22.76 -6.26 -11.44
C GLU A 136 21.29 -6.32 -10.98
N SER A 137 20.36 -6.80 -11.82
CA SER A 137 18.94 -6.94 -11.45
C SER A 137 18.69 -7.92 -10.30
N MET A 138 19.65 -8.80 -9.98
CA MET A 138 19.57 -9.72 -8.84
C MET A 138 19.44 -9.00 -7.50
N CYS A 139 19.78 -7.72 -7.40
CA CYS A 139 19.52 -6.93 -6.19
C CYS A 139 18.03 -6.91 -5.82
N ILE A 140 17.13 -6.98 -6.81
CA ILE A 140 15.68 -7.01 -6.62
C ILE A 140 15.24 -8.31 -5.95
N SER A 141 15.80 -9.46 -6.35
CA SER A 141 15.45 -10.76 -5.75
C SER A 141 15.88 -10.89 -4.29
N ARG A 142 16.84 -10.07 -3.84
CA ARG A 142 17.25 -10.00 -2.43
C ARG A 142 16.29 -9.20 -1.55
N CYS A 143 15.33 -8.50 -2.16
CA CYS A 143 14.34 -7.72 -1.40
C CYS A 143 13.33 -8.66 -0.73
N LYS A 144 12.94 -8.33 0.50
CA LYS A 144 11.94 -9.11 1.25
C LYS A 144 10.52 -8.87 0.75
N ASN A 145 10.30 -7.72 0.14
CA ASN A 145 9.03 -7.30 -0.44
C ASN A 145 9.29 -6.22 -1.50
N CYS A 146 8.28 -5.96 -2.31
CA CYS A 146 8.32 -4.97 -3.39
C CYS A 146 8.43 -3.51 -2.90
N TRP A 147 8.23 -3.22 -1.62
CA TRP A 147 8.36 -1.84 -1.12
C TRP A 147 9.82 -1.41 -1.02
N GLN A 148 10.74 -2.35 -0.83
CA GLN A 148 12.18 -2.06 -0.70
C GLN A 148 12.81 -1.54 -1.99
N ILE A 149 12.30 -1.95 -3.16
CA ILE A 149 12.83 -1.48 -4.45
C ILE A 149 12.45 -0.02 -4.76
N LEU A 150 11.52 0.56 -3.99
CA LEU A 150 11.06 1.93 -4.18
C LEU A 150 11.91 2.94 -3.42
N VAL A 151 12.63 2.52 -2.39
CA VAL A 151 13.37 3.41 -1.50
C VAL A 151 14.42 4.20 -2.28
N GLU A 152 14.60 5.47 -1.94
CA GLU A 152 15.64 6.31 -2.51
C GLU A 152 17.03 5.68 -2.38
N GLY A 153 17.81 5.71 -3.46
CA GLY A 153 19.14 5.11 -3.52
C GLY A 153 19.15 3.58 -3.57
N PHE A 154 18.03 2.92 -3.91
CA PHE A 154 17.96 1.45 -3.99
C PHE A 154 19.07 0.82 -4.86
N LEU A 155 19.42 1.45 -5.98
CA LEU A 155 20.45 0.95 -6.91
C LEU A 155 21.89 1.36 -6.52
N ASP A 156 22.07 2.13 -5.45
CA ASP A 156 23.41 2.57 -5.03
C ASP A 156 24.21 1.40 -4.45
N ARG A 157 25.09 0.83 -5.28
CA ARG A 157 25.92 -0.35 -4.96
C ARG A 157 26.80 -0.22 -3.71
N ASN A 158 27.11 1.01 -3.30
CA ASN A 158 27.91 1.29 -2.10
C ASN A 158 27.11 1.17 -0.81
N GLN A 159 25.80 0.91 -0.90
CA GLN A 159 24.97 0.88 0.28
C GLN A 159 24.91 -0.52 0.88
N PRO A 160 25.09 -0.63 2.21
CA PRO A 160 24.76 -1.85 2.90
C PRO A 160 23.24 -2.03 2.76
N ILE A 161 22.82 -2.93 1.86
CA ILE A 161 21.42 -3.32 1.70
C ILE A 161 20.85 -3.54 3.10
N LEU A 162 19.80 -2.77 3.42
CA LEU A 162 19.18 -2.75 4.74
C LEU A 162 18.79 -4.18 5.13
N SER A 163 19.60 -4.78 6.02
CA SER A 163 19.39 -6.01 6.79
C SER A 163 20.01 -7.31 6.27
N THR A 164 21.22 -7.61 6.73
CA THR A 164 21.40 -8.82 7.55
C THR A 164 22.16 -8.45 8.83
N PRO A 165 21.69 -8.81 10.03
CA PRO A 165 22.53 -8.74 11.22
C PRO A 165 23.66 -9.75 10.99
N LYS A 166 24.83 -9.25 10.54
CA LYS A 166 26.03 -10.08 10.43
C LYS A 166 26.25 -10.73 11.78
N GLY A 167 26.18 -12.06 11.77
CA GLY A 167 26.40 -12.89 12.95
C GLY A 167 27.64 -12.43 13.69
N LYS A 168 27.55 -12.42 15.03
CA LYS A 168 28.64 -12.11 15.96
C LYS A 168 29.92 -12.85 15.55
N GLY A 169 30.79 -12.15 14.83
CA GLY A 169 32.01 -12.73 14.28
C GLY A 169 33.12 -11.69 14.25
N LYS A 170 33.83 -11.60 15.39
CA LYS A 170 35.16 -11.01 15.58
C LYS A 170 35.29 -9.48 15.38
N ARG A 171 35.35 -8.77 16.52
CA ARG A 171 35.75 -7.37 16.67
C ARG A 171 37.06 -7.13 15.90
N ARG A 172 37.02 -6.24 14.89
CA ARG A 172 38.17 -5.42 14.53
C ARG A 172 37.83 -4.00 14.94
N ASP A 173 38.59 -3.49 15.91
CA ASP A 173 38.71 -2.07 16.21
C ASP A 173 39.19 -1.38 14.94
N VAL A 174 38.29 -0.66 14.29
CA VAL A 174 38.67 0.45 13.42
C VAL A 174 37.84 1.61 13.90
N ASP A 175 38.57 2.58 14.43
CA ASP A 175 38.14 3.86 14.96
C ASP A 175 37.46 4.67 13.85
N ALA A 176 36.19 4.35 13.58
CA ALA A 176 35.34 5.08 12.67
C ALA A 176 34.44 5.98 13.51
N SER A 177 34.77 7.27 13.52
CA SER A 177 33.93 8.37 13.97
C SER A 177 32.49 8.22 13.42
N PHE A 178 31.60 7.62 14.20
CA PHE A 178 30.17 7.38 13.92
C PHE A 178 29.31 8.65 14.11
N THR A 179 29.82 9.79 13.69
CA THR A 179 29.06 11.02 13.52
C THR A 179 28.83 11.22 12.03
N ASP A 180 27.86 10.50 11.46
CA ASP A 180 27.30 10.95 10.19
C ASP A 180 25.84 10.56 10.07
N LEU A 181 25.01 11.60 10.19
CA LEU A 181 23.69 11.79 9.62
C LEU A 181 23.04 10.50 9.09
N SER A 182 22.14 9.90 9.88
CA SER A 182 21.15 8.96 9.35
C SER A 182 20.27 9.73 8.37
N GLU A 183 20.75 9.90 7.15
CA GLU A 183 20.06 10.57 6.06
C GLU A 183 18.72 9.84 5.90
N VAL A 184 17.65 10.52 6.30
CA VAL A 184 16.29 9.97 6.24
C VAL A 184 15.94 9.89 4.77
N ARG A 185 16.12 8.70 4.19
CA ARG A 185 15.81 8.45 2.79
C ARG A 185 14.33 8.56 2.53
N ALA A 186 13.98 9.10 1.37
CA ALA A 186 12.60 9.11 0.94
C ALA A 186 12.08 7.66 0.78
N PRO A 187 10.85 7.35 1.25
CA PRO A 187 10.22 6.05 1.02
C PRO A 187 10.06 5.68 -0.45
N VAL A 188 10.03 6.70 -1.33
CA VAL A 188 9.98 6.55 -2.80
C VAL A 188 11.04 7.47 -3.42
N GLY A 189 12.03 6.89 -4.10
CA GLY A 189 13.04 7.65 -4.84
C GLY A 189 12.46 8.31 -6.10
N ASP A 190 13.13 9.34 -6.61
CA ASP A 190 12.65 10.13 -7.75
C ASP A 190 12.45 9.32 -9.04
N THR A 191 13.21 8.25 -9.26
CA THR A 191 13.04 7.34 -10.40
C THR A 191 12.06 6.19 -10.14
N ALA A 192 11.63 6.00 -8.89
CA ALA A 192 10.78 4.88 -8.50
C ALA A 192 9.27 5.13 -8.68
N TRP A 193 8.84 6.38 -8.93
CA TRP A 193 7.43 6.73 -9.09
C TRP A 193 6.71 5.93 -10.20
N PRO A 194 7.29 5.72 -11.40
CA PRO A 194 6.66 4.87 -12.42
C PRO A 194 6.51 3.41 -11.97
N VAL A 195 7.45 2.90 -11.16
CA VAL A 195 7.39 1.54 -10.62
C VAL A 195 6.34 1.42 -9.52
N LEU A 196 6.18 2.43 -8.67
CA LEU A 196 5.06 2.51 -7.72
C LEU A 196 3.72 2.48 -8.45
N ASP A 197 3.56 3.28 -9.52
CA ASP A 197 2.33 3.28 -10.32
C ASP A 197 2.02 1.90 -10.91
N TRP A 198 3.06 1.25 -11.46
CA TRP A 198 2.97 -0.11 -11.98
C TRP A 198 2.54 -1.13 -10.91
N LEU A 199 3.13 -1.08 -9.71
CA LEU A 199 2.72 -1.94 -8.58
C LEU A 199 1.25 -1.71 -8.21
N LEU A 200 0.80 -0.46 -8.13
CA LEU A 200 -0.58 -0.13 -7.78
C LEU A 200 -1.56 -0.63 -8.84
N LEU A 201 -1.26 -0.43 -10.12
CA LEU A 201 -2.09 -0.95 -11.21
C LEU A 201 -2.17 -2.48 -11.17
N LEU A 202 -1.08 -3.15 -10.83
CA LEU A 202 -1.03 -4.59 -10.69
C LEU A 202 -1.93 -5.07 -9.54
N PHE A 203 -1.81 -4.46 -8.35
CA PHE A 203 -2.63 -4.83 -7.19
C PHE A 203 -4.12 -4.50 -7.37
N GLU A 204 -4.45 -3.37 -8.00
CA GLU A 204 -5.84 -3.02 -8.32
C GLU A 204 -6.45 -3.97 -9.36
N ARG A 205 -5.65 -4.42 -10.34
CA ARG A 205 -6.10 -5.45 -11.28
C ARG A 205 -6.32 -6.79 -10.59
N ASP A 206 -5.39 -7.21 -9.73
CA ASP A 206 -5.50 -8.42 -8.92
C ASP A 206 -6.75 -8.41 -8.04
N GLU A 207 -7.03 -7.30 -7.35
CA GLU A 207 -8.26 -7.13 -6.56
C GLU A 207 -9.54 -7.24 -7.41
N ARG A 208 -9.54 -6.68 -8.62
CA ARG A 208 -10.71 -6.75 -9.53
C ARG A 208 -10.93 -8.14 -10.11
N GLU A 209 -9.87 -8.87 -10.40
CA GLU A 209 -9.92 -10.24 -10.95
C GLU A 209 -10.20 -11.30 -9.88
N ASN A 210 -9.94 -10.99 -8.60
CA ASN A 210 -10.18 -11.91 -7.50
C ASN A 210 -11.69 -12.07 -7.21
N PRO A 211 -12.25 -13.29 -7.32
CA PRO A 211 -13.68 -13.53 -7.08
C PRO A 211 -14.07 -13.54 -5.59
N THR A 212 -13.12 -13.47 -4.67
CA THR A 212 -13.40 -13.54 -3.23
C THR A 212 -14.18 -12.34 -2.71
N LEU A 213 -15.02 -12.58 -1.69
CA LEU A 213 -15.73 -11.55 -0.95
C LEU A 213 -15.26 -11.53 0.51
N PRO A 214 -14.81 -10.38 1.04
CA PRO A 214 -14.69 -9.09 0.36
C PRO A 214 -13.54 -9.09 -0.66
N ARG A 215 -13.69 -8.28 -1.72
CA ARG A 215 -12.64 -8.13 -2.74
C ARG A 215 -11.40 -7.53 -2.10
N HIS A 216 -10.26 -8.16 -2.36
CA HIS A 216 -8.94 -7.73 -1.93
C HIS A 216 -7.90 -8.30 -2.88
N SER A 217 -6.69 -7.74 -2.89
CA SER A 217 -5.55 -8.28 -3.64
C SER A 217 -4.77 -9.29 -2.78
N PRO A 218 -4.75 -10.60 -3.11
CA PRO A 218 -3.89 -11.57 -2.45
C PRO A 218 -2.40 -11.29 -2.71
N LEU A 219 -2.07 -10.71 -3.87
CA LEU A 219 -0.69 -10.35 -4.18
C LEU A 219 -0.18 -9.23 -3.27
N LEU A 220 -1.00 -8.20 -3.00
CA LEU A 220 -0.66 -7.19 -2.01
C LEU A 220 -0.44 -7.83 -0.63
N LEU A 221 -1.30 -8.78 -0.27
CA LEU A 221 -1.22 -9.49 1.01
C LEU A 221 0.09 -10.28 1.16
N GLU A 222 0.56 -10.95 0.10
CA GLU A 222 1.86 -11.63 0.07
C GLU A 222 3.02 -10.65 0.34
N GLN A 223 2.91 -9.41 -0.15
CA GLN A 223 3.95 -8.38 -0.04
C GLN A 223 3.99 -7.69 1.34
N LEU A 224 2.97 -7.86 2.17
CA LEU A 224 2.98 -7.38 3.56
C LEU A 224 3.71 -8.35 4.52
N GLY A 225 4.17 -9.51 4.04
CA GLY A 225 4.90 -10.49 4.83
C GLY A 225 4.05 -11.70 5.24
N SER A 226 4.52 -12.45 6.23
CA SER A 226 3.88 -13.69 6.66
C SER A 226 2.62 -13.44 7.49
N GLN A 227 1.76 -14.46 7.62
CA GLN A 227 0.51 -14.36 8.40
C GLN A 227 0.72 -13.92 9.85
N SER A 228 1.87 -14.25 10.46
CA SER A 228 2.19 -13.91 11.85
C SER A 228 2.77 -12.50 12.02
N ARG A 229 3.26 -11.88 10.94
CA ARG A 229 3.91 -10.56 10.98
C ARG A 229 3.66 -9.82 9.67
N ARG A 230 2.42 -9.34 9.52
CA ARG A 230 2.07 -8.41 8.46
C ARG A 230 2.56 -7.02 8.83
N ASP A 231 3.37 -6.44 7.98
CA ASP A 231 4.02 -5.15 8.16
C ASP A 231 3.38 -4.12 7.24
N THR A 232 2.70 -3.14 7.84
CA THR A 232 2.08 -2.01 7.12
C THR A 232 2.94 -0.76 7.14
N ASP A 233 4.09 -0.78 7.81
CA ASP A 233 4.87 0.44 8.07
C ASP A 233 5.42 1.04 6.76
N ALA A 234 5.97 0.20 5.87
CA ALA A 234 6.48 0.66 4.58
C ALA A 234 5.38 1.22 3.65
N PRO A 235 4.24 0.53 3.41
CA PRO A 235 3.11 1.12 2.67
C PRO A 235 2.60 2.43 3.27
N LEU A 236 2.49 2.53 4.60
CA LEU A 236 2.01 3.75 5.26
C LEU A 236 3.01 4.91 5.13
N ALA A 237 4.31 4.63 5.20
CA ALA A 237 5.34 5.62 4.93
C ALA A 237 5.27 6.13 3.48
N ILE A 238 5.01 5.24 2.50
CA ILE A 238 4.79 5.61 1.10
C ILE A 238 3.53 6.49 0.97
N ILE A 239 2.42 6.13 1.61
CA ILE A 239 1.17 6.92 1.58
C ILE A 239 1.44 8.34 2.11
N LEU A 240 2.08 8.46 3.27
CA LEU A 240 2.41 9.75 3.87
C LEU A 240 3.32 10.58 2.95
N HIS A 241 4.35 9.94 2.39
CA HIS A 241 5.25 10.60 1.45
C HIS A 241 4.52 11.07 0.19
N CYS A 242 3.58 10.28 -0.35
CA CYS A 242 2.73 10.65 -1.48
C CYS A 242 1.89 11.89 -1.17
N MET A 243 1.33 12.00 0.04
CA MET A 243 0.51 13.16 0.44
C MET A 243 1.31 14.47 0.48
N GLN A 244 2.60 14.38 0.83
CA GLN A 244 3.51 15.53 0.91
C GLN A 244 3.99 16.02 -0.48
N GLN A 245 3.67 15.29 -1.56
CA GLN A 245 4.10 15.67 -2.90
C GLN A 245 3.26 16.81 -3.47
N SER A 246 3.90 17.72 -4.20
CA SER A 246 3.22 18.77 -4.96
C SER A 246 2.44 18.22 -6.16
N ASP A 247 2.99 17.22 -6.84
CA ASP A 247 2.36 16.56 -7.98
C ASP A 247 1.08 15.82 -7.56
N LEU A 248 -0.03 16.20 -8.18
CA LEU A 248 -1.34 15.58 -7.95
C LEU A 248 -1.32 14.08 -8.25
N ARG A 249 -0.59 13.63 -9.28
CA ARG A 249 -0.53 12.20 -9.65
C ARG A 249 0.10 11.38 -8.53
N ARG A 250 1.20 11.88 -7.95
CA ARG A 250 1.88 11.24 -6.80
C ARG A 250 0.96 11.20 -5.57
N ARG A 251 0.22 12.28 -5.29
CA ARG A 251 -0.80 12.29 -4.22
C ARG A 251 -1.91 11.24 -4.45
N MET A 252 -2.35 11.09 -5.70
CA MET A 252 -3.35 10.08 -6.07
C MET A 252 -2.83 8.65 -5.87
N MET A 253 -1.54 8.39 -6.06
CA MET A 253 -0.95 7.07 -5.76
C MET A 253 -1.10 6.70 -4.27
N GLY A 254 -0.92 7.66 -3.36
CA GLY A 254 -1.18 7.44 -1.93
C GLY A 254 -2.64 7.07 -1.65
N SER A 255 -3.59 7.74 -2.31
CA SER A 255 -5.03 7.48 -2.18
C SER A 255 -5.43 6.09 -2.71
N ARG A 256 -4.79 5.66 -3.80
CA ARG A 256 -4.96 4.31 -4.37
C ARG A 256 -4.41 3.24 -3.43
N LEU A 257 -3.20 3.44 -2.90
CA LEU A 257 -2.57 2.49 -1.97
C LEU A 257 -3.37 2.32 -0.67
N ILE A 258 -3.83 3.40 -0.06
CA ILE A 258 -4.65 3.29 1.16
C ILE A 258 -6.00 2.63 0.87
N SER A 259 -6.60 2.85 -0.31
CA SER A 259 -7.83 2.16 -0.71
C SER A 259 -7.64 0.64 -0.77
N LEU A 260 -6.53 0.16 -1.33
CA LEU A 260 -6.19 -1.27 -1.36
C LEU A 260 -6.00 -1.84 0.06
N LEU A 261 -5.33 -1.11 0.96
CA LEU A 261 -5.17 -1.53 2.37
C LEU A 261 -6.51 -1.56 3.11
N ILE A 262 -7.40 -0.61 2.86
CA ILE A 262 -8.76 -0.58 3.44
C ILE A 262 -9.57 -1.79 2.98
N ASN A 263 -9.57 -2.09 1.68
CA ASN A 263 -10.26 -3.26 1.15
C ASN A 263 -9.70 -4.56 1.75
N LEU A 264 -8.37 -4.67 1.84
CA LEU A 264 -7.70 -5.79 2.49
C LEU A 264 -8.07 -5.92 3.98
N SER A 265 -8.20 -4.81 4.72
CA SER A 265 -8.65 -4.81 6.13
C SER A 265 -10.10 -5.24 6.34
N SER A 266 -10.89 -5.30 5.27
CA SER A 266 -12.22 -5.90 5.31
C SER A 266 -12.17 -7.43 5.44
N THR A 267 -10.99 -8.04 5.27
CA THR A 267 -10.76 -9.46 5.53
C THR A 267 -10.21 -9.73 6.93
N THR A 268 -10.21 -10.98 7.38
CA THR A 268 -9.52 -11.42 8.62
C THR A 268 -8.00 -11.45 8.50
N HIS A 269 -7.47 -11.19 7.30
CA HIS A 269 -6.05 -11.21 7.03
C HIS A 269 -5.32 -9.97 7.54
N LEU A 270 -5.96 -8.81 7.56
CA LEU A 270 -5.35 -7.59 8.08
C LEU A 270 -6.17 -7.07 9.26
N ASP A 271 -5.51 -6.81 10.38
CA ASP A 271 -6.16 -6.31 11.60
C ASP A 271 -6.67 -4.87 11.35
N PHE A 272 -7.99 -4.75 11.17
CA PHE A 272 -8.66 -3.48 10.89
C PHE A 272 -8.42 -2.43 12.00
N PRO A 273 -8.67 -2.72 13.30
CA PRO A 273 -8.32 -1.79 14.37
C PRO A 273 -6.86 -1.34 14.35
N MET A 274 -5.93 -2.26 14.12
CA MET A 274 -4.50 -1.93 14.05
C MET A 274 -4.21 -0.97 12.89
N LEU A 275 -4.76 -1.23 11.70
CA LEU A 275 -4.63 -0.34 10.54
C LEU A 275 -5.18 1.05 10.85
N VAL A 276 -6.37 1.15 11.45
CA VAL A 276 -6.98 2.44 11.83
C VAL A 276 -6.08 3.22 12.78
N VAL A 277 -5.50 2.56 13.79
CA VAL A 277 -4.58 3.19 14.74
C VAL A 277 -3.29 3.63 14.05
N SER A 278 -2.70 2.79 13.19
CA SER A 278 -1.48 3.14 12.46
C SER A 278 -1.70 4.33 11.52
N VAL A 279 -2.80 4.33 10.76
CA VAL A 279 -3.16 5.46 9.89
C VAL A 279 -3.42 6.71 10.73
N PHE A 280 -4.16 6.61 11.82
CA PHE A 280 -4.40 7.73 12.73
C PHE A 280 -3.08 8.35 13.25
N ASN A 281 -2.14 7.52 13.69
CA ASN A 281 -0.84 7.97 14.18
C ASN A 281 0.02 8.59 13.07
N CYS A 282 -0.05 8.08 11.83
CA CYS A 282 0.62 8.69 10.70
C CYS A 282 0.01 10.06 10.38
N LEU A 283 -1.32 10.14 10.32
CA LEU A 283 -2.06 11.35 9.96
C LEU A 283 -2.02 12.43 11.04
N SER A 284 -1.84 12.08 12.32
CA SER A 284 -1.73 13.07 13.40
C SER A 284 -0.52 14.00 13.27
N THR A 285 0.47 13.61 12.45
CA THR A 285 1.63 14.46 12.09
C THR A 285 1.38 15.34 10.86
N SER A 286 0.27 15.14 10.15
CA SER A 286 -0.10 15.84 8.91
C SER A 286 -1.13 16.96 9.16
N SER A 287 -1.30 17.85 8.20
CA SER A 287 -2.35 18.88 8.28
C SER A 287 -3.74 18.26 8.06
N LEU A 288 -4.79 18.89 8.61
CA LEU A 288 -6.16 18.43 8.40
C LEU A 288 -6.57 18.49 6.92
N ASP A 289 -6.09 19.49 6.18
CA ASP A 289 -6.41 19.62 4.76
C ASP A 289 -5.83 18.47 3.95
N ASP A 290 -4.63 17.99 4.30
CA ASP A 290 -4.04 16.80 3.68
C ASP A 290 -4.87 15.55 3.99
N ILE A 291 -5.32 15.40 5.24
CA ILE A 291 -6.19 14.29 5.66
C ILE A 291 -7.50 14.33 4.88
N SER A 292 -8.15 15.48 4.84
CA SER A 292 -9.42 15.63 4.14
C SER A 292 -9.26 15.40 2.64
N SER A 293 -8.17 15.90 2.04
CA SER A 293 -7.86 15.65 0.62
C SER A 293 -7.61 14.17 0.35
N LEU A 294 -6.90 13.46 1.23
CA LEU A 294 -6.69 12.02 1.09
C LEU A 294 -8.03 11.29 1.14
N LEU A 295 -8.84 11.57 2.17
CA LEU A 295 -10.11 10.89 2.40
C LEU A 295 -11.15 11.22 1.33
N SER A 296 -11.16 12.42 0.75
CA SER A 296 -12.07 12.80 -0.33
C SER A 296 -11.74 12.09 -1.65
N ASN A 297 -10.48 11.72 -1.87
CA ASN A 297 -10.03 11.00 -3.07
C ASN A 297 -10.29 9.48 -3.01
N LEU A 298 -10.77 8.96 -1.88
CA LEU A 298 -11.09 7.54 -1.75
C LEU A 298 -12.43 7.22 -2.44
N SER A 299 -12.45 6.10 -3.17
CA SER A 299 -13.67 5.57 -3.77
C SER A 299 -14.76 5.33 -2.71
N PRO A 300 -16.02 5.72 -2.95
CA PRO A 300 -17.10 5.63 -1.97
C PRO A 300 -17.62 4.18 -1.85
N THR A 301 -16.80 3.30 -1.29
CA THR A 301 -17.18 1.91 -1.01
C THR A 301 -17.66 1.75 0.44
N PRO A 302 -18.44 0.69 0.76
CA PRO A 302 -18.81 0.41 2.15
C PRO A 302 -17.60 0.20 3.07
N ALA A 303 -16.52 -0.41 2.56
CA ALA A 303 -15.27 -0.61 3.29
C ALA A 303 -14.59 0.73 3.64
N VAL A 304 -14.52 1.66 2.68
CA VAL A 304 -13.99 3.02 2.88
C VAL A 304 -14.85 3.79 3.87
N SER A 305 -16.18 3.72 3.76
CA SER A 305 -17.09 4.41 4.67
C SER A 305 -16.92 3.90 6.11
N LYS A 306 -16.86 2.57 6.29
CA LYS A 306 -16.57 1.92 7.58
C LYS A 306 -15.21 2.35 8.16
N PHE A 307 -14.19 2.40 7.31
CA PHE A 307 -12.86 2.86 7.70
C PHE A 307 -12.86 4.32 8.16
N LYS A 308 -13.47 5.23 7.38
CA LYS A 308 -13.59 6.65 7.75
C LYS A 308 -14.30 6.82 9.09
N VAL A 309 -15.41 6.12 9.32
CA VAL A 309 -16.13 6.14 10.59
C VAL A 309 -15.22 5.72 11.75
N ALA A 310 -14.48 4.60 11.61
CA ALA A 310 -13.57 4.12 12.64
C ALA A 310 -12.41 5.10 12.90
N LEU A 311 -11.86 5.70 11.85
CA LEU A 311 -10.80 6.70 11.94
C LEU A 311 -11.27 7.96 12.68
N TYR A 312 -12.45 8.47 12.37
CA TYR A 312 -13.03 9.63 13.07
C TYR A 312 -13.43 9.30 14.51
N GLN A 313 -13.97 8.11 14.76
CA GLN A 313 -14.22 7.63 16.12
C GLN A 313 -12.94 7.61 16.95
N LYS A 314 -11.83 7.13 16.36
CA LYS A 314 -10.51 7.14 16.99
C LYS A 314 -10.04 8.57 17.28
N TYR A 315 -10.20 9.49 16.33
CA TYR A 315 -9.89 10.91 16.49
C TYR A 315 -10.62 11.55 17.69
N PHE A 316 -11.94 11.36 17.80
CA PHE A 316 -12.72 11.90 18.91
C PHE A 316 -12.41 11.21 20.25
N SER A 317 -12.12 9.91 20.22
CA SER A 317 -11.81 9.13 21.42
C SER A 317 -10.48 9.53 22.06
N ASP A 318 -9.45 9.83 21.25
CA ASP A 318 -8.16 10.29 21.77
C ASP A 318 -8.16 11.77 22.16
N SER A 319 -9.05 12.58 21.56
CA SER A 319 -9.23 14.00 21.96
C SER A 319 -9.86 14.12 23.35
N SER A 320 -10.74 13.19 23.70
CA SER A 320 -11.33 13.12 25.03
C SER A 320 -10.27 12.67 26.03
N ASN A 321 -9.55 13.61 26.66
CA ASN A 321 -8.62 13.41 27.79
C ASN A 321 -9.30 12.80 29.04
N ALA A 322 -10.46 12.15 28.90
CA ALA A 322 -11.03 11.34 29.94
C ALA A 322 -9.94 10.36 30.41
N PRO A 323 -9.51 10.44 31.68
CA PRO A 323 -8.54 9.52 32.21
C PRO A 323 -9.09 8.12 31.92
N ARG A 324 -8.33 7.30 31.19
CA ARG A 324 -8.70 5.92 30.94
C ARG A 324 -8.68 5.21 32.29
N VAL A 325 -9.80 5.27 33.03
CA VAL A 325 -10.03 4.55 34.28
C VAL A 325 -10.19 3.10 33.89
N GLY A 326 -9.06 2.46 33.69
CA GLY A 326 -8.96 1.14 33.09
C GLY A 326 -7.50 0.83 32.91
N VAL A 327 -6.78 0.67 34.03
CA VAL A 327 -5.52 -0.07 34.08
C VAL A 327 -5.84 -1.42 33.47
N ARG A 328 -5.56 -1.58 32.17
CA ARG A 328 -5.66 -2.87 31.49
C ARG A 328 -4.81 -3.82 32.35
N PRO A 329 -5.37 -4.88 32.94
CA PRO A 329 -4.58 -5.80 33.74
C PRO A 329 -3.37 -6.21 32.91
N LYS A 330 -2.16 -5.98 33.43
CA LYS A 330 -0.94 -6.44 32.77
C LYS A 330 -1.17 -7.90 32.38
N PRO A 331 -0.89 -8.30 31.12
CA PRO A 331 -1.06 -9.69 30.71
C PRO A 331 -0.22 -10.56 31.66
N GLN A 332 -0.89 -11.20 32.61
CA GLN A 332 -0.28 -12.15 33.51
C GLN A 332 0.11 -13.34 32.64
N ALA A 333 1.41 -13.60 32.51
CA ALA A 333 1.92 -14.72 31.75
C ALA A 333 1.31 -16.01 32.30
N ARG A 334 0.29 -16.55 31.60
CA ARG A 334 -0.30 -17.83 31.95
C ARG A 334 0.77 -18.89 31.76
N ALA A 335 1.15 -19.57 32.85
CA ALA A 335 2.01 -20.74 32.78
C ALA A 335 1.38 -21.74 31.80
N GLN A 336 2.11 -22.09 30.73
CA GLN A 336 1.70 -23.13 29.80
C GLN A 336 1.55 -24.45 30.56
N PRO A 337 0.39 -25.10 30.55
CA PRO A 337 0.23 -26.40 31.18
C PRO A 337 1.10 -27.42 30.44
N LYS A 338 2.10 -27.97 31.14
CA LYS A 338 2.88 -29.13 30.69
C LYS A 338 1.99 -30.38 30.76
N GLY A 339 1.25 -30.65 29.70
CA GLY A 339 0.49 -31.87 29.56
C GLY A 339 0.11 -32.08 28.10
N SER A 340 0.77 -33.01 27.44
CA SER A 340 0.48 -33.40 26.05
C SER A 340 -0.90 -34.06 25.99
N PRO A 341 -1.93 -33.42 25.41
CA PRO A 341 -3.22 -34.08 25.24
C PRO A 341 -3.11 -35.08 24.09
N VAL A 342 -3.67 -36.25 24.31
CA VAL A 342 -3.89 -37.28 23.28
C VAL A 342 -4.67 -36.65 22.13
N LYS A 343 -4.10 -36.66 20.91
CA LYS A 343 -4.74 -36.18 19.68
C LYS A 343 -5.98 -37.02 19.39
N LEU A 344 -7.16 -36.47 19.70
CA LEU A 344 -8.41 -36.92 19.10
C LEU A 344 -8.48 -36.44 17.64
N PRO A 345 -9.17 -37.17 16.75
CA PRO A 345 -9.31 -36.77 15.34
C PRO A 345 -9.98 -35.41 15.22
N ASP A 346 -9.33 -34.48 14.52
CA ASP A 346 -9.89 -33.15 14.29
C ASP A 346 -11.20 -33.24 13.50
N PRO A 347 -12.29 -32.59 13.97
CA PRO A 347 -13.52 -32.51 13.20
C PRO A 347 -13.28 -31.77 11.87
N PRO A 348 -14.08 -32.04 10.83
CA PRO A 348 -13.91 -31.41 9.52
C PRO A 348 -13.94 -29.89 9.66
N ALA A 349 -12.88 -29.23 9.18
CA ALA A 349 -12.71 -27.79 9.28
C ALA A 349 -13.90 -27.06 8.63
N GLN A 350 -14.70 -26.37 9.44
CA GLN A 350 -15.77 -25.51 8.93
C GLN A 350 -15.14 -24.37 8.11
N PRO A 351 -15.79 -23.90 7.03
CA PRO A 351 -15.28 -22.80 6.22
C PRO A 351 -15.16 -21.54 7.09
N VAL A 352 -13.92 -21.12 7.35
CA VAL A 352 -13.64 -19.91 8.13
C VAL A 352 -14.07 -18.72 7.29
N SER A 353 -15.06 -17.96 7.79
CA SER A 353 -15.47 -16.72 7.14
C SER A 353 -14.29 -15.75 7.05
N LEU A 354 -13.97 -15.34 5.82
CA LEU A 354 -12.89 -14.37 5.56
C LEU A 354 -13.30 -12.92 5.87
N VAL A 355 -14.58 -12.65 6.12
CA VAL A 355 -15.08 -11.29 6.36
C VAL A 355 -14.68 -10.82 7.76
N ASN A 356 -14.11 -9.62 7.85
CA ASN A 356 -13.78 -8.99 9.12
C ASN A 356 -15.06 -8.58 9.87
N LYS A 357 -15.24 -9.14 11.08
CA LYS A 357 -16.40 -8.89 11.94
C LYS A 357 -16.28 -7.65 12.83
N HIS A 358 -15.37 -6.72 12.52
CA HIS A 358 -15.28 -5.46 13.26
C HIS A 358 -16.64 -4.74 13.20
N ARG A 359 -17.25 -4.49 14.36
CA ARG A 359 -18.58 -3.89 14.47
C ARG A 359 -18.48 -2.39 14.26
N ALA A 360 -19.31 -1.82 13.39
CA ALA A 360 -19.45 -0.38 13.29
C ALA A 360 -20.05 0.21 14.58
N PRO A 361 -19.75 1.48 14.92
CA PRO A 361 -20.35 2.13 16.08
C PRO A 361 -21.87 2.24 15.92
N SER A 362 -22.59 2.23 17.04
CA SER A 362 -24.03 2.50 17.04
C SER A 362 -24.31 3.97 16.77
N SER A 363 -25.50 4.25 16.26
CA SER A 363 -26.02 5.59 16.01
C SER A 363 -26.06 6.42 17.29
N ALA A 364 -26.39 5.80 18.43
CA ALA A 364 -26.26 6.43 19.75
C ALA A 364 -24.82 6.87 20.06
N GLU A 365 -23.82 6.05 19.72
CA GLU A 365 -22.42 6.43 19.85
C GLU A 365 -22.05 7.57 18.91
N ILE A 366 -22.50 7.53 17.64
CA ILE A 366 -22.28 8.63 16.69
C ILE A 366 -22.87 9.94 17.21
N LEU A 367 -24.12 9.94 17.70
CA LEU A 367 -24.75 11.13 18.30
C LEU A 367 -23.97 11.65 19.51
N ARG A 368 -23.44 10.75 20.35
CA ARG A 368 -22.57 11.11 21.48
C ARG A 368 -21.27 11.78 21.00
N LEU A 369 -20.64 11.25 19.94
CA LEU A 369 -19.43 11.85 19.35
C LEU A 369 -19.74 13.23 18.75
N MET A 370 -20.89 13.38 18.07
CA MET A 370 -21.34 14.65 17.51
C MET A 370 -21.60 15.71 18.60
N GLY A 371 -22.15 15.32 19.75
CA GLY A 371 -22.37 16.19 20.90
C GLY A 371 -21.12 16.50 21.72
N SER A 372 -20.02 15.76 21.53
CA SER A 372 -18.79 15.97 22.29
C SER A 372 -18.16 17.33 21.96
N LYS A 373 -17.70 18.04 23.00
CA LYS A 373 -16.95 19.29 22.81
C LYS A 373 -15.56 18.95 22.28
N PRO A 374 -15.10 19.61 21.21
CA PRO A 374 -13.75 19.40 20.71
C PRO A 374 -12.75 19.76 21.80
N SER A 375 -11.76 18.88 22.02
CA SER A 375 -10.69 19.18 22.95
C SER A 375 -9.83 20.29 22.36
N THR A 376 -9.57 21.34 23.13
CA THR A 376 -8.80 22.51 22.71
C THR A 376 -7.32 22.20 22.43
N SER A 377 -6.85 20.97 22.61
CA SER A 377 -5.42 20.69 22.80
C SER A 377 -4.65 20.12 21.60
N VAL A 378 -5.28 19.66 20.50
CA VAL A 378 -4.54 18.81 19.52
C VAL A 378 -4.20 19.48 18.19
N ASN A 379 -4.95 20.48 17.70
CA ASN A 379 -4.50 21.35 16.59
C ASN A 379 -5.49 22.51 16.40
N PRO A 380 -5.09 23.78 16.63
CA PRO A 380 -6.02 24.91 16.54
C PRO A 380 -6.48 25.24 15.12
N THR A 381 -5.89 24.63 14.09
CA THR A 381 -6.16 24.90 12.67
C THR A 381 -7.31 24.07 12.10
N ALA A 382 -7.65 22.95 12.72
CA ALA A 382 -8.67 22.05 12.23
C ALA A 382 -10.05 22.46 12.75
N SER A 383 -10.97 22.85 11.86
CA SER A 383 -12.36 23.07 12.24
C SER A 383 -13.00 21.75 12.71
N PRO A 384 -13.31 21.58 14.00
CA PRO A 384 -13.89 20.34 14.53
C PRO A 384 -15.26 20.03 13.89
N PHE A 385 -15.91 21.06 13.35
CA PHE A 385 -17.14 20.97 12.58
C PHE A 385 -16.97 20.16 11.29
N ARG A 386 -15.86 20.34 10.55
CA ARG A 386 -15.58 19.58 9.32
C ARG A 386 -15.40 18.09 9.59
N ILE A 387 -14.74 17.73 10.68
CA ILE A 387 -14.53 16.32 11.06
C ILE A 387 -15.86 15.66 11.47
N LYS A 388 -16.66 16.37 12.28
CA LYS A 388 -18.02 15.91 12.66
C LYS A 388 -18.91 15.70 11.44
N PHE A 389 -18.84 16.63 10.50
CA PHE A 389 -19.52 16.54 9.22
C PHE A 389 -19.10 15.30 8.42
N GLU A 390 -17.79 15.10 8.23
CA GLU A 390 -17.27 13.96 7.48
C GLU A 390 -17.60 12.62 8.14
N LEU A 391 -17.60 12.57 9.49
CA LEU A 391 -18.06 11.42 10.25
C LEU A 391 -19.52 11.09 9.94
N LEU A 392 -20.40 12.09 9.94
CA LEU A 392 -21.82 11.90 9.67
C LEU A 392 -22.07 11.42 8.24
N VAL A 393 -21.44 12.05 7.24
CA VAL A 393 -21.56 11.67 5.83
C VAL A 393 -21.05 10.24 5.62
N SER A 394 -19.89 9.91 6.20
CA SER A 394 -19.31 8.57 6.10
C SER A 394 -20.16 7.52 6.82
N TYR A 395 -20.78 7.87 7.95
CA TYR A 395 -21.67 6.97 8.67
C TYR A 395 -22.97 6.72 7.89
N ASN A 396 -23.57 7.76 7.32
CA ASN A 396 -24.74 7.61 6.47
C ASN A 396 -24.44 6.72 5.25
N ALA A 397 -23.33 6.99 4.55
CA ALA A 397 -22.90 6.19 3.40
C ALA A 397 -22.62 4.72 3.78
N PHE A 398 -22.07 4.48 4.98
CA PHE A 398 -21.91 3.14 5.51
C PHE A 398 -23.28 2.47 5.74
N GLN A 399 -24.23 3.17 6.37
CA GLN A 399 -25.56 2.61 6.68
C GLN A 399 -26.39 2.31 5.43
N THR A 400 -26.33 3.16 4.40
CA THR A 400 -27.05 2.94 3.13
C THR A 400 -26.45 1.82 2.29
N GLY A 401 -25.11 1.65 2.35
CA GLY A 401 -24.40 0.60 1.63
C GLY A 401 -24.27 -0.74 2.38
N ALA A 402 -24.54 -0.78 3.69
CA ALA A 402 -24.40 -1.98 4.50
C ALA A 402 -25.49 -3.02 4.21
N ALA A 403 -25.15 -4.30 4.32
CA ALA A 403 -26.15 -5.35 4.36
C ALA A 403 -27.07 -5.13 5.58
N LYS A 404 -28.36 -5.50 5.48
CA LYS A 404 -29.34 -5.34 6.58
C LYS A 404 -28.88 -5.92 7.92
N ALA A 405 -27.99 -6.92 7.91
CA ALA A 405 -27.44 -7.54 9.11
C ALA A 405 -26.34 -6.70 9.80
N ASP A 406 -25.62 -5.87 9.04
CA ASP A 406 -24.51 -5.06 9.54
C ASP A 406 -24.92 -3.61 9.85
N GLY A 407 -26.05 -3.16 9.28
CA GLY A 407 -26.61 -1.83 9.51
C GLY A 407 -27.20 -1.65 10.92
N ASP A 408 -27.23 -0.40 11.39
CA ASP A 408 -27.88 -0.03 12.63
C ASP A 408 -29.40 0.17 12.39
N PRO A 409 -30.27 -0.66 12.98
CA PRO A 409 -31.72 -0.54 12.79
C PRO A 409 -32.30 0.75 13.36
N GLU A 410 -31.61 1.44 14.28
CA GLU A 410 -32.08 2.69 14.87
C GLU A 410 -31.81 3.90 13.97
N TRP A 411 -30.84 3.81 13.06
CA TRP A 411 -30.43 4.94 12.21
C TRP A 411 -31.58 5.56 11.39
N PRO A 412 -32.42 4.78 10.69
CA PRO A 412 -33.54 5.35 9.94
C PRO A 412 -34.63 5.98 10.84
N ASN A 413 -34.71 5.58 12.11
CA ASN A 413 -35.67 6.17 13.05
C ASN A 413 -35.19 7.55 13.53
N LEU A 414 -33.88 7.67 13.80
CA LEU A 414 -33.25 8.93 14.23
C LEU A 414 -33.26 10.02 13.15
N LEU A 415 -33.29 9.62 11.89
CA LEU A 415 -33.47 10.55 10.76
C LEU A 415 -34.93 11.03 10.67
N ARG A 416 -35.90 10.14 10.91
CA ARG A 416 -37.35 10.44 10.80
C ARG A 416 -37.92 11.22 11.98
N ASP A 417 -37.44 10.97 13.19
CA ASP A 417 -37.97 11.61 14.42
C ASP A 417 -37.40 13.02 14.66
N GLY A 418 -36.48 13.49 13.81
CA GLY A 418 -35.82 14.78 13.92
C GLY A 418 -34.79 14.86 15.05
N THR A 419 -34.45 13.74 15.71
CA THR A 419 -33.41 13.68 16.74
C THR A 419 -32.06 14.07 16.15
N MET A 420 -31.72 13.55 14.97
CA MET A 420 -30.49 13.93 14.27
C MET A 420 -30.43 15.44 13.99
N ALA A 421 -31.50 16.04 13.47
CA ALA A 421 -31.56 17.48 13.19
C ALA A 421 -31.30 18.32 14.46
N LYS A 422 -31.92 17.95 15.59
CA LYS A 422 -31.68 18.61 16.89
C LYS A 422 -30.23 18.47 17.36
N THR A 423 -29.63 17.29 17.18
CA THR A 423 -28.21 17.07 17.53
C THR A 423 -27.31 17.93 16.66
N LEU A 424 -27.61 18.09 15.37
CA LEU A 424 -26.83 18.94 14.47
C LEU A 424 -26.96 20.41 14.82
N ASP A 425 -28.17 20.91 15.11
CA ASP A 425 -28.36 22.30 15.56
C ASP A 425 -27.56 22.59 16.85
N THR A 426 -27.47 21.60 17.74
CA THR A 426 -26.67 21.69 18.96
C THR A 426 -25.16 21.62 18.68
N ALA A 427 -24.74 20.73 17.79
CA ALA A 427 -23.33 20.48 17.49
C ALA A 427 -22.70 21.60 16.66
N PHE A 428 -23.47 22.28 15.81
CA PHE A 428 -23.02 23.35 14.90
C PHE A 428 -23.45 24.76 15.33
N GLY A 429 -24.16 24.89 16.46
CA GLY A 429 -24.32 26.17 17.16
C GLY A 429 -25.28 27.17 16.49
N CYS A 430 -26.37 26.71 15.88
CA CYS A 430 -27.27 27.57 15.09
C CYS A 430 -28.12 28.58 15.90
N LYS A 431 -27.82 28.81 17.18
CA LYS A 431 -28.52 29.78 18.02
C LYS A 431 -27.75 31.10 18.10
N GLY A 432 -27.89 31.94 17.07
CA GLY A 432 -27.82 33.40 17.25
C GLY A 432 -26.68 34.18 16.57
N GLU A 433 -25.73 33.54 15.87
CA GLU A 433 -24.72 34.30 15.11
C GLU A 433 -25.10 34.40 13.61
N PRO A 434 -25.31 35.61 13.08
CA PRO A 434 -25.66 35.80 11.69
C PRO A 434 -24.44 35.63 10.76
N ALA A 435 -24.63 34.77 9.76
CA ALA A 435 -23.98 34.76 8.45
C ALA A 435 -22.47 34.49 8.39
N GLY A 436 -22.11 33.23 8.17
CA GLY A 436 -20.80 32.82 7.67
C GLY A 436 -20.79 31.35 7.28
N ASP A 437 -20.83 30.46 8.28
CA ASP A 437 -20.64 29.02 8.06
C ASP A 437 -21.90 28.15 8.32
N GLY A 438 -22.91 28.69 9.01
CA GLY A 438 -24.13 27.94 9.37
C GLY A 438 -25.02 27.53 8.19
N THR A 439 -24.92 28.21 7.04
CA THR A 439 -25.76 27.91 5.87
C THR A 439 -25.38 26.61 5.17
N ASN A 440 -24.12 26.18 5.28
CA ASN A 440 -23.60 25.03 4.55
C ASN A 440 -24.08 23.68 5.13
N TYR A 441 -24.35 23.58 6.44
CA TYR A 441 -24.78 22.31 7.03
C TYR A 441 -26.26 22.00 6.77
N ARG A 442 -27.12 23.00 6.52
CA ARG A 442 -28.55 22.79 6.22
C ARG A 442 -28.78 22.16 4.86
N ILE A 443 -28.04 22.62 3.84
CA ILE A 443 -28.04 21.99 2.51
C ILE A 443 -27.61 20.52 2.62
N LEU A 444 -26.69 20.22 3.55
CA LEU A 444 -26.25 18.87 3.80
C LEU A 444 -27.30 18.02 4.55
N LEU A 445 -27.97 18.59 5.55
CA LEU A 445 -29.07 17.91 6.22
C LEU A 445 -30.11 17.48 5.18
N ASP A 446 -30.48 18.38 4.27
CA ASP A 446 -31.38 18.06 3.17
C ASP A 446 -30.81 16.98 2.25
N THR A 447 -29.51 17.01 1.96
CA THR A 447 -28.85 15.96 1.15
C THR A 447 -28.88 14.59 1.85
N ILE A 448 -28.63 14.53 3.16
CA ILE A 448 -28.68 13.28 3.95
C ILE A 448 -30.11 12.78 4.08
N LEU A 449 -31.09 13.68 4.22
CA LEU A 449 -32.51 13.32 4.34
C LEU A 449 -33.16 12.93 3.00
N THR A 450 -32.57 13.31 1.86
CA THR A 450 -33.06 12.98 0.52
C THR A 450 -32.41 11.74 -0.10
N MET A 451 -31.26 11.31 0.43
CA MET A 451 -30.64 10.01 0.12
C MET A 451 -31.30 8.88 0.89
#